data_AF-A0A5B9FXT3-F1
#
_entry.id   AF-A0A5B9FXT3-F1
#
_cell.length_a   1.000
_cell.length_b   1.000
_cell.length_c   1.000
_cell.angle_alpha   90.00
_cell.angle_beta   90.00
_cell.angle_gamma   90.00
#
_symmetry.space_group_name_H-M   'P 1'
#
loop_
_entity.id
_entity.type
_entity.pdbx_description
1 polymer ?
#
loop_
_entity_poly.entity_id
_entity_poly.type
_entity_poly.pdbx_seq_one_letter_code
_entity_poly.pdbx_strand_id
1 'polypeptide(L)'
;MANQFTVKYPGDKTELLNKIKSTVGDKGNLAGNDQTGNFEGNTPLGKFAGTYSIEGDDITISIDKKPLLISNSRIQEEFEKALKNS
;
A
#
# COMPACT_ATOMS: atom_id res chain seq x y z
N MET A 1 8.20 -5.49 -14.46
CA MET A 1 7.33 -4.33 -14.74
C MET A 1 6.75 -3.89 -13.42
N ALA A 2 7.17 -2.73 -12.91
CA ALA A 2 6.55 -2.14 -11.72
C ALA A 2 5.06 -1.93 -12.02
N ASN A 3 4.18 -2.38 -11.12
CA ASN A 3 2.73 -2.20 -11.28
C ASN A 3 2.30 -1.01 -10.44
N GLN A 4 1.79 0.02 -11.12
CA GLN A 4 1.31 1.24 -10.47
C GLN A 4 -0.20 1.33 -10.64
N PHE A 5 -0.90 1.64 -9.55
CA PHE A 5 -2.33 1.91 -9.58
C PHE A 5 -2.66 3.07 -8.65
N THR A 6 -3.71 3.82 -8.99
CA THR A 6 -4.16 4.95 -8.21
C THR A 6 -5.55 4.66 -7.65
N VAL A 7 -5.71 4.90 -6.34
CA VAL A 7 -6.96 4.75 -5.61
C VAL A 7 -7.37 6.10 -5.04
N LYS A 8 -8.66 6.44 -5.16
CA LYS A 8 -9.21 7.65 -4.56
C LYS A 8 -9.61 7.39 -3.12
N TYR A 9 -9.13 8.25 -2.23
CA TYR A 9 -9.51 8.24 -0.83
C TYR A 9 -9.78 9.66 -0.35
N PRO A 10 -11.06 10.08 -0.31
CA PRO A 10 -11.47 11.41 0.18
C PRO A 10 -11.50 11.52 1.71
N GLY A 11 -11.02 10.51 2.43
CA GLY A 11 -10.99 10.47 3.90
C GLY A 11 -9.71 11.07 4.51
N ASP A 12 -9.58 10.98 5.84
CA ASP A 12 -8.41 11.50 6.54
C ASP A 12 -7.15 10.69 6.22
N LYS A 13 -6.18 11.35 5.58
CA LYS A 13 -4.96 10.71 5.08
C LYS A 13 -4.04 10.22 6.20
N THR A 14 -4.07 10.89 7.34
CA THR A 14 -3.32 10.50 8.53
C THR A 14 -3.88 9.21 9.08
N GLU A 15 -5.20 9.09 9.15
CA GLU A 15 -5.88 7.87 9.58
C GLU A 15 -5.58 6.71 8.63
N LEU A 16 -5.64 6.96 7.33
CA LEU A 16 -5.26 5.98 6.33
C LEU A 16 -3.82 5.49 6.53
N LEU A 17 -2.86 6.41 6.65
CA LEU A 17 -1.46 6.04 6.81
C LEU A 17 -1.23 5.28 8.11
N ASN A 18 -1.92 5.64 9.19
CA ASN A 18 -1.88 4.87 10.43
C ASN A 18 -2.47 3.46 10.25
N LYS A 19 -3.49 3.31 9.43
CA LYS A 19 -4.11 2.01 9.13
C LYS A 19 -3.24 1.15 8.23
N ILE A 20 -2.61 1.74 7.20
CA ILE A 20 -1.63 1.06 6.36
C ILE A 20 -0.43 0.66 7.22
N LYS A 21 0.12 1.57 8.04
CA LYS A 21 1.20 1.26 9.01
C LYS A 21 0.81 0.13 9.96
N SER A 22 -0.42 0.12 10.47
CA SER A 22 -0.91 -0.96 11.35
C SER A 22 -1.14 -2.28 10.61
N THR A 23 -1.58 -2.23 9.35
CA THR A 23 -1.82 -3.42 8.51
C THR A 23 -0.52 -4.04 8.02
N VAL A 24 0.45 -3.21 7.63
CA VAL A 24 1.82 -3.62 7.30
C VAL A 24 2.50 -4.12 8.57
N GLY A 25 2.35 -3.39 9.69
CA GLY A 25 2.54 -3.83 11.07
C GLY A 25 3.68 -4.83 11.29
N ASP A 26 3.39 -5.93 11.96
CA ASP A 26 4.36 -7.00 12.25
C ASP A 26 4.90 -7.75 11.02
N LYS A 27 4.30 -7.53 9.85
CA LYS A 27 4.65 -8.20 8.60
C LYS A 27 5.58 -7.38 7.72
N GLY A 28 5.89 -6.14 8.10
CA GLY A 28 6.69 -5.26 7.27
C GLY A 28 7.10 -3.95 7.92
N ASN A 29 7.60 -3.04 7.11
CA ASN A 29 8.00 -1.71 7.50
C ASN A 29 7.43 -0.70 6.50
N LEU A 30 7.07 0.47 6.99
CA LEU A 30 6.61 1.59 6.16
C LEU A 30 7.42 2.82 6.58
N ALA A 31 8.27 3.29 5.67
CA ALA A 31 9.09 4.47 5.87
C ALA A 31 8.66 5.58 4.91
N GLY A 32 8.27 6.73 5.45
CA GLY A 32 7.74 7.83 4.67
C GLY A 32 7.03 8.86 5.52
N ASN A 33 6.38 9.80 4.84
CA ASN A 33 5.59 10.87 5.43
C ASN A 33 4.16 10.86 4.87
N ASP A 34 3.43 11.93 5.14
CA ASP A 34 2.00 12.07 4.84
C ASP A 34 1.71 12.23 3.34
N GLN A 35 2.76 12.37 2.53
CA GLN A 35 2.68 12.58 1.09
C GLN A 35 3.33 11.45 0.31
N THR A 36 4.51 10.96 0.71
CA THR A 36 5.22 9.90 -0.01
C THR A 36 5.94 8.97 0.94
N GLY A 37 6.15 7.73 0.50
CA GLY A 37 6.93 6.77 1.26
C GLY A 37 7.14 5.47 0.52
N ASN A 38 7.83 4.56 1.19
CA ASN A 38 8.03 3.19 0.79
C ASN A 38 7.45 2.25 1.85
N PHE A 39 7.03 1.08 1.38
CA PHE A 39 6.61 -0.02 2.22
C PHE A 39 7.30 -1.29 1.76
N GLU A 40 7.67 -2.14 2.70
CA GLU A 40 8.21 -3.46 2.42
C GLU A 40 7.75 -4.45 3.47
N GLY A 41 7.72 -5.73 3.13
CA GLY A 41 7.33 -6.74 4.08
C GLY A 41 7.57 -8.15 3.59
N ASN A 42 7.38 -9.09 4.50
CA ASN A 42 7.58 -10.51 4.26
C ASN A 42 6.28 -11.24 4.60
N THR A 43 5.79 -11.99 3.63
CA THR A 43 4.69 -12.94 3.84
C THR A 43 5.25 -14.36 3.70
N PRO A 44 4.52 -15.38 4.19
CA PRO A 44 4.87 -16.78 3.92
C PRO A 44 4.98 -17.11 2.42
N LEU A 45 4.33 -16.32 1.56
CA LEU A 45 4.34 -16.47 0.10
C LEU A 45 5.48 -15.69 -0.59
N GLY A 46 6.27 -14.93 0.17
CA GLY A 46 7.41 -14.17 -0.33
C GLY A 46 7.40 -12.71 0.12
N LYS A 47 8.41 -11.98 -0.36
CA LYS A 47 8.61 -10.56 -0.02
C LYS A 47 7.75 -9.68 -0.91
N PHE A 48 7.27 -8.57 -0.35
CA PHE A 48 6.66 -7.48 -1.10
C PHE A 48 7.37 -6.18 -0.76
N ALA A 49 7.45 -5.27 -1.72
CA ALA A 49 7.94 -3.93 -1.52
C ALA A 49 7.31 -2.99 -2.55
N GLY A 50 7.17 -1.73 -2.20
CA GLY A 50 6.58 -0.73 -3.05
C GLY A 50 6.73 0.67 -2.49
N THR A 51 6.19 1.62 -3.22
CA THR A 51 6.11 3.02 -2.85
C THR A 51 4.70 3.52 -2.92
N TYR A 52 4.39 4.56 -2.14
CA TYR A 52 3.15 5.28 -2.20
C TYR A 52 3.41 6.78 -2.38
N SER A 53 2.52 7.44 -3.09
CA SER A 53 2.48 8.89 -3.24
C SER A 53 1.04 9.36 -3.15
N ILE A 54 0.83 10.49 -2.49
CA ILE A 54 -0.47 11.00 -2.09
C ILE A 54 -0.56 12.44 -2.61
N GLU A 55 -1.51 12.68 -3.51
CA GLU A 55 -1.76 13.97 -4.16
C GLU A 55 -3.24 14.31 -4.07
N GLY A 56 -3.63 15.33 -3.31
CA GLY A 56 -5.05 15.68 -3.15
C GLY A 56 -5.82 14.56 -2.46
N ASP A 57 -6.71 13.86 -3.16
CA ASP A 57 -7.41 12.63 -2.72
C ASP A 57 -6.90 11.36 -3.41
N ASP A 58 -5.98 11.51 -4.35
CA ASP A 58 -5.41 10.42 -5.12
C ASP A 58 -4.23 9.81 -4.38
N ILE A 59 -4.24 8.49 -4.23
CA ILE A 59 -3.13 7.73 -3.66
C ILE A 59 -2.63 6.79 -4.75
N THR A 60 -1.42 7.06 -5.19
CA THR A 60 -0.70 6.27 -6.16
C THR A 60 0.16 5.26 -5.43
N ILE A 61 -0.06 3.97 -5.69
CA ILE A 61 0.72 2.86 -5.15
C ILE A 61 1.52 2.24 -6.29
N SER A 62 2.82 2.05 -6.08
CA SER A 62 3.73 1.39 -7.00
C SER A 62 4.30 0.14 -6.35
N ILE A 63 4.12 -1.02 -6.98
CA ILE A 63 4.64 -2.30 -6.51
C ILE A 63 5.98 -2.59 -7.18
N ASP A 64 7.05 -2.52 -6.41
CA ASP A 64 8.43 -2.77 -6.84
C ASP A 64 8.81 -4.25 -6.74
N LYS A 65 8.39 -4.90 -5.64
CA LYS A 65 8.52 -6.33 -5.42
C LYS A 65 7.17 -6.91 -5.03
N LYS A 66 6.81 -8.01 -5.67
CA LYS A 66 5.60 -8.76 -5.33
C LYS A 66 5.96 -10.20 -4.95
N PRO A 67 5.21 -10.83 -4.03
CA PRO A 67 5.35 -12.25 -3.77
C PRO A 67 5.03 -13.03 -5.04
N LEU A 68 5.66 -14.19 -5.19
CA LEU A 68 5.32 -15.11 -6.27
C LEU A 68 3.87 -15.58 -6.06
N LEU A 69 3.14 -15.86 -7.15
CA LEU A 69 1.72 -16.29 -7.14
C LEU A 69 0.67 -15.23 -6.75
N ILE A 70 1.06 -14.05 -6.26
CA ILE A 70 0.12 -12.94 -6.05
C ILE A 70 0.00 -12.11 -7.35
N SER A 71 -1.23 -11.92 -7.84
CA SER A 71 -1.51 -11.02 -8.97
C SER A 71 -1.59 -9.57 -8.51
N ASN A 72 -1.30 -8.63 -9.41
CA ASN A 72 -1.38 -7.20 -9.07
C ASN A 72 -2.82 -6.79 -8.71
N SER A 73 -3.81 -7.37 -9.38
CA SER A 73 -5.23 -7.17 -9.07
C SER A 73 -5.58 -7.56 -7.63
N ARG A 74 -5.01 -8.66 -7.12
CA ARG A 74 -5.21 -9.05 -5.71
C ARG A 74 -4.62 -8.04 -4.73
N ILE A 75 -3.45 -7.48 -5.04
CA ILE A 75 -2.84 -6.43 -4.19
C ILE A 75 -3.72 -5.20 -4.19
N GLN A 76 -4.15 -4.75 -5.38
CA GLN A 76 -5.05 -3.61 -5.53
C GLN A 76 -6.37 -3.83 -4.78
N GLU A 77 -7.01 -5.00 -4.91
CA GLU A 77 -8.25 -5.34 -4.19
C GLU A 77 -8.09 -5.24 -2.67
N GLU A 78 -6.98 -5.71 -2.11
CA GLU A 78 -6.74 -5.64 -0.67
C GLU A 78 -6.52 -4.19 -0.20
N PHE A 79 -5.82 -3.37 -0.99
CA PHE A 79 -5.72 -1.93 -0.74
C PHE A 79 -7.11 -1.28 -0.77
N GLU A 80 -7.90 -1.50 -1.83
CA GLU A 80 -9.25 -0.96 -1.95
C GLU A 80 -10.18 -1.40 -0.80
N LYS A 81 -10.07 -2.66 -0.34
CA LYS A 81 -10.82 -3.16 0.82
C LYS A 81 -10.40 -2.50 2.13
N ALA A 82 -9.10 -2.30 2.33
CA ALA A 82 -8.60 -1.61 3.52
C ALA A 82 -9.12 -0.17 3.57
N LEU A 83 -9.15 0.50 2.41
CA LEU A 83 -9.71 1.85 2.26
C LEU A 83 -11.21 1.91 2.50
N LYS A 84 -12.00 0.99 1.92
CA LYS A 84 -13.47 0.99 2.05
C LYS A 84 -13.99 0.65 3.45
N ASN A 85 -13.22 -0.05 4.26
CA ASN A 85 -13.58 -0.37 5.65
C ASN A 85 -13.02 0.67 6.64
N SER A 86 -12.69 1.89 6.18
CA SER A 86 -12.25 3.02 6.99
C SER A 86 -13.33 4.09 7.00
#